data_AF-A0A3C0ZW82-F1
#
_entry.id   AF-A0A3C0ZW82-F1
#
_cell.length_a   1.000
_cell.length_b   1.000
_cell.length_c   1.000
_cell.angle_alpha   90.00
_cell.angle_beta   90.00
_cell.angle_gamma   90.00
#
_symmetry.space_group_name_H-M   'P 1'
#
loop_
_entity.id
_entity.type
_entity.pdbx_description
1 polymer ?
#
loop_
_entity_poly.entity_id
_entity_poly.type
_entity_poly.pdbx_seq_one_letter_code
_entity_poly.pdbx_strand_id
1 'polypeptide(L)'
;MADQKVKYTDPQYYQNRELSWLKFDRRCLSEARNKDNPLFERLKFLSITASNLDEFFMVRVASLQDMINAGYKKRDIAGMTAQEQLDALLTETHQFMQRQYSTYNKQLVTGLKENGLEIVGSYEDLTEKEQKFVEEFFENEVFPVLTPMAVDNSRPFPLVRNKSLNICALLKRKEGTGQGIPGYMRKPKKADREIREDSWDPFNTSILEKEGKGGKTAKGSKGTGKDSANVKTAAKDAREKAAKKDSRDARTDKKDVKTGKEKDAKEKNPFQYATIQVPAVLPRILELPESPVRRIIFLEEIIRHHLPGLFLNYDVVCAYPYRVTRNADLSIDEDEAADLLKEIEKQLKKRQRGYAIRLEVEAGMDPRLLGFLKKEFEVGDDRIYEIDGPLDLTFLMKLYGIPGFEWLRESRYAKPQEIPALPSGCNIFEQIRGGDIFMHHPYQTFQPVVDFVAQAADDPEVLAIKQTLYRVSGNSPIIAALARAAENGKQVTVLVELKARFDEENNIVWARMLEHAGCHVIYGLIGLKTHSKITLVVRREMDGIRRYVHL
;
A
#
# COMPACT_ATOMS: atom_id res chain seq x y z
N MET A 1 -8.45 -47.11 -35.29
CA MET A 1 -7.67 -46.57 -34.16
C MET A 1 -8.64 -45.90 -33.22
N ALA A 2 -8.81 -46.45 -32.01
CA ALA A 2 -9.76 -45.93 -31.04
C ALA A 2 -9.32 -44.53 -30.60
N ASP A 3 -10.27 -43.60 -30.63
CA ASP A 3 -10.16 -42.22 -30.18
C ASP A 3 -9.69 -42.20 -28.71
N GLN A 4 -8.40 -41.98 -28.46
CA GLN A 4 -7.88 -41.82 -27.11
C GLN A 4 -8.49 -40.55 -26.53
N LYS A 5 -9.54 -40.70 -25.71
CA LYS A 5 -10.14 -39.60 -24.97
C LYS A 5 -9.06 -38.95 -24.11
N VAL A 6 -8.56 -37.81 -24.56
CA VAL A 6 -7.60 -36.99 -23.81
C VAL A 6 -8.22 -36.68 -22.44
N LYS A 7 -7.55 -37.10 -21.36
CA LYS A 7 -7.98 -36.82 -20.00
C LYS A 7 -7.60 -35.38 -19.66
N TYR A 8 -8.48 -34.43 -19.95
CA TYR A 8 -8.23 -33.01 -19.69
C TYR A 8 -7.96 -32.68 -18.22
N THR A 9 -8.20 -33.57 -17.26
CA THR A 9 -7.92 -33.35 -15.83
C THR A 9 -6.53 -33.81 -15.39
N ASP A 10 -5.67 -34.24 -16.32
CA ASP A 10 -4.33 -34.68 -15.99
C ASP A 10 -3.42 -33.50 -15.59
N PRO A 11 -2.85 -33.49 -14.36
CA PRO A 11 -2.00 -32.42 -13.88
C PRO A 11 -0.81 -32.08 -14.78
N GLN A 12 -0.30 -33.05 -15.55
CA GLN A 12 0.86 -32.82 -16.43
C GLN A 12 0.59 -31.80 -17.56
N TYR A 13 -0.68 -31.55 -17.88
CA TYR A 13 -1.08 -30.57 -18.89
C TYR A 13 -1.18 -29.15 -18.35
N TYR A 14 -1.02 -28.95 -17.04
CA TYR A 14 -1.21 -27.66 -16.40
C TYR A 14 0.08 -27.14 -15.78
N GLN A 15 0.28 -25.84 -15.95
CA GLN A 15 1.28 -25.09 -15.19
C GLN A 15 0.62 -24.55 -13.92
N ASN A 16 1.30 -24.66 -12.78
CA ASN A 16 0.86 -23.97 -11.57
C ASN A 16 0.72 -22.46 -11.85
N ARG A 17 -0.41 -21.90 -11.42
CA ARG A 17 -0.79 -20.52 -11.68
C ARG A 17 0.20 -19.51 -11.11
N GLU A 18 0.64 -19.74 -9.88
CA GLU A 18 1.46 -18.78 -9.14
C GLU A 18 2.91 -18.78 -9.67
N LEU A 19 3.43 -19.96 -10.03
CA LEU A 19 4.69 -20.07 -10.76
C LEU A 19 4.61 -19.44 -12.16
N SER A 20 3.47 -19.57 -12.85
CA SER A 20 3.22 -18.90 -14.13
C SER A 20 3.23 -17.37 -13.98
N TRP A 21 2.66 -16.85 -12.89
CA TRP A 21 2.69 -15.42 -12.58
C TRP A 21 4.13 -14.90 -12.40
N LEU A 22 5.00 -15.65 -11.72
CA LEU A 22 6.43 -15.29 -11.63
C LEU A 22 7.14 -15.30 -12.99
N LYS A 23 6.72 -16.17 -13.93
CA LYS A 23 7.25 -16.14 -15.30
C LYS A 23 6.82 -14.86 -16.04
N PHE A 24 5.60 -14.39 -15.82
CA PHE A 24 5.15 -13.10 -16.33
C PHE A 24 6.03 -11.96 -15.77
N ASP A 25 6.25 -11.91 -14.47
CA ASP A 25 7.04 -10.81 -13.88
C ASP A 25 8.53 -10.90 -14.26
N ARG A 26 9.04 -12.10 -14.53
CA ARG A 26 10.35 -12.30 -15.20
C ARG A 26 10.41 -11.71 -16.60
N ARG A 27 9.32 -11.75 -17.36
CA ARG A 27 9.24 -11.05 -18.65
C ARG A 27 9.28 -9.54 -18.45
N CYS A 28 8.59 -9.00 -17.45
CA CYS A 28 8.73 -7.58 -17.10
C CYS A 28 10.18 -7.22 -16.70
N LEU A 29 10.85 -8.06 -15.90
CA LEU A 29 12.26 -7.85 -15.54
C LEU A 29 13.19 -7.91 -16.76
N SER A 30 12.87 -8.71 -17.77
CA SER A 30 13.67 -8.75 -19.00
C SER A 30 13.63 -7.44 -19.78
N GLU A 31 12.54 -6.66 -19.69
CA GLU A 31 12.49 -5.30 -20.25
C GLU A 31 13.42 -4.33 -19.53
N ALA A 32 13.60 -4.47 -18.21
CA ALA A 32 14.60 -3.71 -17.46
C ALA A 32 16.05 -4.09 -17.82
N ARG A 33 16.26 -5.31 -18.30
CA ARG A 33 17.57 -5.84 -18.71
C ARG A 33 17.87 -5.63 -20.19
N ASN A 34 16.88 -5.30 -20.99
CA ASN A 34 17.04 -5.05 -22.42
C ASN A 34 17.78 -3.73 -22.62
N LYS A 35 18.96 -3.77 -23.27
CA LYS A 35 19.78 -2.57 -23.51
C LYS A 35 19.26 -1.71 -24.66
N ASP A 36 18.36 -2.26 -25.49
CA ASP A 36 17.70 -1.51 -26.56
C ASP A 36 16.66 -0.52 -26.00
N ASN A 37 16.18 -0.77 -24.77
CA ASN A 37 15.28 0.14 -24.08
C ASN A 37 16.06 1.32 -23.47
N PRO A 38 15.52 2.55 -23.52
CA PRO A 38 16.10 3.71 -22.84
C PRO A 38 16.32 3.45 -21.34
N LEU A 39 17.39 4.01 -20.77
CA LEU A 39 17.82 3.70 -19.40
C LEU A 39 16.71 3.95 -18.38
N PHE A 40 15.96 5.05 -18.50
CA PHE A 40 14.90 5.37 -17.55
C PHE A 40 13.69 4.44 -17.71
N GLU A 41 13.35 3.97 -18.92
CA GLU A 41 12.33 2.93 -19.06
C GLU A 41 12.73 1.63 -18.36
N ARG A 42 14.04 1.32 -18.36
CA ARG A 42 14.56 0.16 -17.63
C ARG A 42 14.43 0.33 -16.11
N LEU A 43 14.66 1.53 -15.57
CA LEU A 43 14.39 1.85 -14.16
C LEU A 43 12.91 1.63 -13.83
N LYS A 44 12.02 2.12 -14.70
CA LYS A 44 10.57 2.00 -14.56
C LYS A 44 10.13 0.53 -14.56
N PHE A 45 10.61 -0.29 -15.49
CA PHE A 45 10.30 -1.72 -15.52
C PHE A 45 10.81 -2.45 -14.29
N LEU A 46 12.02 -2.12 -13.81
CA LEU A 46 12.52 -2.71 -12.56
C LEU A 46 11.61 -2.34 -11.38
N SER A 47 11.19 -1.08 -11.32
CA SER A 47 10.25 -0.60 -10.30
C SER A 47 8.88 -1.29 -10.38
N ILE A 48 8.36 -1.51 -11.60
CA ILE A 48 7.12 -2.28 -11.84
C ILE A 48 7.26 -3.69 -11.26
N THR A 49 8.38 -4.38 -11.54
CA THR A 49 8.58 -5.74 -11.03
C THR A 49 8.63 -5.79 -9.51
N ALA A 50 9.21 -4.78 -8.85
CA ALA A 50 9.20 -4.70 -7.39
C ALA A 50 7.78 -4.49 -6.83
N SER A 51 7.02 -3.58 -7.44
CA SER A 51 5.62 -3.34 -7.06
C SER A 51 4.73 -4.56 -7.28
N ASN A 52 4.89 -5.25 -8.42
CA ASN A 52 4.16 -6.48 -8.74
C ASN A 52 4.47 -7.55 -7.70
N LEU A 53 5.74 -7.73 -7.36
CA LEU A 53 6.17 -8.72 -6.39
C LEU A 53 5.61 -8.43 -5.00
N ASP A 54 5.59 -7.17 -4.55
CA ASP A 54 4.93 -6.79 -3.29
C ASP A 54 3.47 -7.22 -3.25
N GLU A 55 2.69 -6.93 -4.30
CA GLU A 55 1.29 -7.36 -4.41
C GLU A 55 1.18 -8.89 -4.41
N PHE A 56 2.06 -9.57 -5.13
CA PHE A 56 2.09 -11.03 -5.19
C PHE A 56 2.32 -11.67 -3.81
N PHE A 57 3.24 -11.13 -3.00
CA PHE A 57 3.43 -11.59 -1.62
C PHE A 57 2.22 -11.31 -0.74
N MET A 58 1.70 -10.09 -0.80
CA MET A 58 0.58 -9.64 0.04
C MET A 58 -0.72 -10.40 -0.23
N VAL A 59 -0.89 -10.94 -1.43
CA VAL A 59 -2.11 -11.61 -1.86
C VAL A 59 -1.89 -13.10 -2.08
N ARG A 60 -1.01 -13.50 -3.01
CA ARG A 60 -0.90 -14.90 -3.46
C ARG A 60 -0.16 -15.78 -2.48
N VAL A 61 1.01 -15.32 -2.03
CA VAL A 61 1.81 -16.05 -1.03
C VAL A 61 1.06 -16.08 0.30
N ALA A 62 0.41 -14.96 0.65
CA ALA A 62 -0.49 -14.87 1.80
C ALA A 62 -1.59 -15.95 1.79
N SER A 63 -2.37 -16.04 0.71
CA SER A 63 -3.45 -17.02 0.62
C SER A 63 -2.93 -18.46 0.70
N LEU A 64 -1.74 -18.75 0.15
CA LEU A 64 -1.12 -20.08 0.28
C LEU A 64 -0.76 -20.39 1.74
N GLN A 65 -0.18 -19.42 2.44
CA GLN A 65 0.14 -19.57 3.86
C GLN A 65 -1.13 -19.74 4.71
N ASP A 66 -2.20 -19.00 4.41
CA ASP A 66 -3.49 -19.14 5.10
C ASP A 66 -4.09 -20.54 4.86
N MET A 67 -4.01 -21.07 3.65
CA MET A 67 -4.42 -22.46 3.34
C MET A 67 -3.61 -23.49 4.13
N ILE A 68 -2.30 -23.31 4.25
CA ILE A 68 -1.43 -24.20 5.03
C ILE A 68 -1.81 -24.15 6.51
N ASN A 69 -1.98 -22.95 7.06
CA ASN A 69 -2.36 -22.75 8.47
C ASN A 69 -3.74 -23.33 8.79
N ALA A 70 -4.67 -23.29 7.83
CA ALA A 70 -5.99 -23.93 7.94
C ALA A 70 -5.97 -25.45 7.74
N GLY A 71 -4.81 -26.06 7.44
CA GLY A 71 -4.67 -27.48 7.20
C GLY A 71 -5.30 -27.95 5.88
N TYR A 72 -5.40 -27.07 4.88
CA TYR A 72 -5.99 -27.38 3.58
C TYR A 72 -5.06 -28.27 2.75
N LYS A 73 -5.51 -29.50 2.44
CA LYS A 73 -4.69 -30.53 1.76
C LYS A 73 -5.03 -30.74 0.28
N LYS A 74 -5.98 -29.99 -0.28
CA LYS A 74 -6.38 -30.18 -1.68
C LYS A 74 -5.24 -29.73 -2.60
N ARG A 75 -4.99 -30.51 -3.64
CA ARG A 75 -4.05 -30.16 -4.72
C ARG A 75 -4.72 -29.22 -5.71
N ASP A 76 -3.94 -28.33 -6.32
CA ASP A 76 -4.39 -27.49 -7.43
C ASP A 76 -4.52 -28.31 -8.73
N ILE A 77 -4.89 -27.65 -9.83
CA ILE A 77 -5.02 -28.29 -11.15
C ILE A 77 -3.70 -28.80 -11.71
N ALA A 78 -2.56 -28.25 -11.25
CA ALA A 78 -1.22 -28.72 -11.59
C ALA A 78 -0.73 -29.84 -10.64
N GLY A 79 -1.60 -30.32 -9.75
CA GLY A 79 -1.31 -31.43 -8.85
C GLY A 79 -0.45 -31.06 -7.65
N MET A 80 -0.27 -29.78 -7.33
CA MET A 80 0.55 -29.31 -6.21
C MET A 80 -0.30 -28.94 -4.99
N THR A 81 0.13 -29.37 -3.80
CA THR A 81 -0.41 -28.89 -2.52
C THR A 81 0.00 -27.44 -2.24
N ALA A 82 -0.67 -26.76 -1.32
CA ALA A 82 -0.31 -25.39 -0.94
C ALA A 82 1.13 -25.28 -0.41
N GLN A 83 1.61 -26.29 0.34
CA GLN A 83 3.00 -26.34 0.82
C GLN A 83 3.99 -26.50 -0.33
N GLU A 84 3.79 -27.48 -1.22
CA GLU A 84 4.65 -27.68 -2.40
C GLU A 84 4.70 -26.42 -3.29
N GLN A 85 3.58 -25.70 -3.42
CA GLN A 85 3.54 -24.42 -4.13
C GLN A 85 4.35 -23.35 -3.41
N LEU A 86 4.16 -23.19 -2.09
CA LEU A 86 4.88 -22.19 -1.31
C LEU A 86 6.40 -22.42 -1.36
N ASP A 87 6.86 -23.65 -1.16
CA ASP A 87 8.28 -24.01 -1.18
C ASP A 87 8.93 -23.68 -2.55
N ALA A 88 8.24 -24.03 -3.63
CA ALA A 88 8.67 -23.70 -4.99
C ALA A 88 8.69 -22.18 -5.23
N LEU A 89 7.66 -21.45 -4.78
CA LEU A 89 7.58 -20.00 -4.93
C LEU A 89 8.67 -19.27 -4.15
N LEU A 90 8.94 -19.65 -2.90
CA LEU A 90 9.97 -19.01 -2.09
C LEU A 90 11.34 -19.16 -2.76
N THR A 91 11.67 -20.36 -3.25
CA THR A 91 12.90 -20.60 -4.03
C THR A 91 12.98 -19.70 -5.27
N GLU A 92 11.91 -19.64 -6.06
CA GLU A 92 11.88 -18.89 -7.32
C GLU A 92 11.87 -17.37 -7.10
N THR A 93 11.29 -16.88 -6.01
CA THR A 93 11.26 -15.46 -5.63
C THR A 93 12.60 -14.98 -5.09
N HIS A 94 13.34 -15.82 -4.35
CA HIS A 94 14.73 -15.52 -3.94
C HIS A 94 15.62 -15.29 -5.16
N GLN A 95 15.59 -16.21 -6.11
CA GLN A 95 16.32 -16.07 -7.37
C GLN A 95 15.85 -14.85 -8.16
N PHE A 96 14.56 -14.53 -8.14
CA PHE A 96 14.01 -13.38 -8.83
C PHE A 96 14.52 -12.06 -8.24
N MET A 97 14.48 -11.90 -6.91
CA MET A 97 14.97 -10.70 -6.24
C MET A 97 16.48 -10.53 -6.45
N GLN A 98 17.27 -11.60 -6.36
CA GLN A 98 18.70 -11.54 -6.72
C GLN A 98 18.92 -11.03 -8.15
N ARG A 99 18.06 -11.39 -9.11
CA ARG A 99 18.12 -10.88 -10.48
C ARG A 99 17.69 -9.40 -10.57
N GLN A 100 16.73 -8.95 -9.77
CA GLN A 100 16.36 -7.54 -9.68
C GLN A 100 17.54 -6.69 -9.22
N TYR A 101 18.15 -7.06 -8.10
CA TYR A 101 19.26 -6.30 -7.51
C TYR A 101 20.56 -6.40 -8.31
N SER A 102 20.87 -7.55 -8.91
CA SER A 102 22.00 -7.63 -9.84
C SER A 102 21.78 -6.80 -11.12
N THR A 103 20.54 -6.65 -11.59
CA THR A 103 20.22 -5.73 -12.70
C THR A 103 20.41 -4.28 -12.27
N TYR A 104 19.92 -3.92 -11.09
CA TYR A 104 20.12 -2.61 -10.49
C TYR A 104 21.62 -2.27 -10.35
N ASN A 105 22.38 -3.05 -9.59
CA ASN A 105 23.79 -2.78 -9.27
C ASN A 105 24.68 -2.79 -10.50
N LYS A 106 24.59 -3.83 -11.35
CA LYS A 106 25.57 -4.05 -12.42
C LYS A 106 25.28 -3.28 -13.70
N GLN A 107 24.03 -2.87 -13.92
CA GLN A 107 23.63 -2.25 -15.19
C GLN A 107 23.05 -0.86 -15.00
N LEU A 108 22.09 -0.70 -14.08
CA LEU A 108 21.35 0.55 -13.97
C LEU A 108 22.15 1.62 -13.22
N VAL A 109 22.76 1.28 -12.08
CA VAL A 109 23.62 2.22 -11.33
C VAL A 109 24.78 2.70 -12.19
N THR A 110 25.46 1.77 -12.89
CA THR A 110 26.53 2.11 -13.84
C THR A 110 26.03 3.04 -14.95
N GLY A 111 24.91 2.70 -15.58
CA GLY A 111 24.34 3.52 -16.65
C GLY A 111 23.89 4.90 -16.18
N LEU A 112 23.38 5.03 -14.95
CA LEU A 112 23.02 6.32 -14.37
C LEU A 112 24.26 7.20 -14.22
N LYS A 113 25.35 6.64 -13.66
CA LYS A 113 26.61 7.35 -13.46
C LYS A 113 27.22 7.81 -14.78
N GLU A 114 27.23 6.95 -15.80
CA GLU A 114 27.70 7.29 -17.15
C GLU A 114 26.90 8.43 -17.81
N ASN A 115 25.64 8.62 -17.41
CA ASN A 115 24.77 9.68 -17.91
C ASN A 115 24.66 10.88 -16.94
N GLY A 116 25.56 11.00 -15.97
CA GLY A 116 25.65 12.16 -15.09
C GLY A 116 24.65 12.17 -13.92
N LEU A 117 24.13 11.00 -13.53
CA LEU A 117 23.35 10.81 -12.30
C LEU A 117 24.04 9.82 -11.37
N GLU A 118 24.56 10.29 -10.25
CA GLU A 118 25.28 9.47 -9.28
C GLU A 118 24.46 9.28 -7.99
N ILE A 119 24.37 8.03 -7.55
CA ILE A 119 23.76 7.66 -6.28
C ILE A 119 24.89 7.52 -5.27
N VAL A 120 24.92 8.40 -4.27
CA VAL A 120 25.89 8.37 -3.19
C VAL A 120 25.47 7.30 -2.20
N GLY A 121 26.36 6.33 -1.96
CA GLY A 121 26.06 5.14 -1.15
C GLY A 121 26.17 5.36 0.35
N SER A 122 27.03 6.29 0.79
CA SER A 122 27.26 6.57 2.21
C SER A 122 27.41 8.08 2.47
N TYR A 123 27.18 8.50 3.70
CA TYR A 123 27.36 9.90 4.09
C TYR A 123 28.83 10.34 3.96
N GLU A 124 29.75 9.41 4.17
CA GLU A 124 31.19 9.62 4.15
C GLU A 124 31.71 9.95 2.73
N ASP A 125 30.94 9.62 1.69
CA ASP A 125 31.26 9.93 0.29
C ASP A 125 30.79 11.35 -0.13
N LEU A 126 30.20 12.12 0.78
CA LEU A 126 29.77 13.50 0.55
C LEU A 126 30.95 14.48 0.65
N THR A 127 30.91 15.53 -0.18
CA THR A 127 31.79 16.68 -0.04
C THR A 127 31.41 17.52 1.19
N GLU A 128 32.32 18.35 1.70
CA GLU A 128 32.05 19.19 2.88
C GLU A 128 30.80 20.08 2.72
N LYS A 129 30.54 20.59 1.51
CA LYS A 129 29.34 21.39 1.23
C LYS A 129 28.06 20.57 1.27
N GLU A 130 28.10 19.37 0.70
CA GLU A 130 26.96 18.45 0.71
C GLU A 130 26.68 17.94 2.13
N GLN A 131 27.72 17.65 2.92
CA GLN A 131 27.60 17.31 4.33
C GLN A 131 26.87 18.41 5.09
N LYS A 132 27.31 19.67 4.96
CA LYS A 132 26.64 20.81 5.59
C LYS A 132 25.16 20.92 5.19
N PHE A 133 24.85 20.74 3.90
CA PHE A 133 23.47 20.75 3.42
C PHE A 133 22.63 19.62 4.04
N VAL A 134 23.17 18.40 4.08
CA VAL A 134 22.49 17.24 4.65
C VAL A 134 22.31 17.38 6.16
N GLU A 135 23.28 17.96 6.87
CA GLU A 135 23.17 18.28 8.29
C GLU A 135 22.04 19.29 8.55
N GLU A 136 21.98 20.37 7.78
CA GLU A 136 20.92 21.37 7.89
C GLU A 136 19.54 20.77 7.58
N PHE A 137 19.44 19.96 6.52
CA PHE A 137 18.22 19.23 6.19
C PHE A 137 17.81 18.27 7.30
N PHE A 138 18.76 17.54 7.89
CA PHE A 138 18.48 16.63 8.99
C PHE A 138 17.93 17.37 10.21
N GLU A 139 18.60 18.43 10.66
CA GLU A 139 18.17 19.18 11.85
C GLU A 139 16.81 19.88 11.67
N ASN A 140 16.57 20.45 10.49
CA ASN A 140 15.41 21.30 10.24
C ASN A 140 14.17 20.53 9.79
N GLU A 141 14.34 19.44 9.03
CA GLU A 141 13.22 18.72 8.40
C GLU A 141 13.07 17.28 8.91
N VAL A 142 14.18 16.55 9.09
CA VAL A 142 14.13 15.12 9.45
C VAL A 142 13.94 14.91 10.94
N PHE A 143 14.82 15.48 11.77
CA PHE A 143 14.84 15.32 13.22
C PHE A 143 13.49 15.64 13.89
N PRO A 144 12.76 16.73 13.52
CA PRO A 144 11.48 17.07 14.16
C PRO A 144 10.38 16.02 13.96
N VAL A 145 10.47 15.19 12.92
CA VAL A 145 9.45 14.16 12.62
C VAL A 145 9.93 12.73 12.93
N LEU A 146 11.18 12.55 13.35
CA LEU A 146 11.71 11.24 13.74
C LEU A 146 11.22 10.84 15.13
N THR A 147 10.84 9.58 15.27
CA THR A 147 10.51 8.95 16.57
C THR A 147 11.26 7.62 16.70
N PRO A 148 12.45 7.59 17.35
CA PRO A 148 13.17 6.40 17.69
C PRO A 148 12.45 5.66 18.81
N MET A 149 12.31 4.35 18.59
CA MET A 149 11.61 3.45 19.49
C MET A 149 12.60 2.41 19.99
N ALA A 150 13.07 2.57 21.22
CA ALA A 150 13.91 1.56 21.86
C ALA A 150 13.07 0.46 22.50
N VAL A 151 13.61 -0.75 22.46
CA VAL A 151 12.97 -2.00 22.84
C VAL A 151 13.61 -2.53 24.11
N ASP A 152 12.79 -2.76 25.12
CA ASP A 152 13.19 -3.36 26.40
C ASP A 152 12.03 -4.13 27.03
N ASN A 153 12.23 -4.70 28.22
CA ASN A 153 11.20 -5.49 28.90
C ASN A 153 9.92 -4.70 29.25
N SER A 154 10.01 -3.37 29.33
CA SER A 154 8.88 -2.46 29.58
C SER A 154 8.29 -1.86 28.30
N ARG A 155 9.02 -1.93 27.18
CA ARG A 155 8.67 -1.35 25.88
C ARG A 155 8.79 -2.43 24.80
N PRO A 156 7.69 -3.14 24.48
CA PRO A 156 7.72 -4.16 23.44
C PRO A 156 8.04 -3.54 22.08
N PHE A 157 8.52 -4.37 21.16
CA PHE A 157 8.78 -3.96 19.79
C PHE A 157 7.51 -3.34 19.17
N PRO A 158 7.62 -2.17 18.52
CA PRO A 158 6.45 -1.45 18.04
C PRO A 158 5.81 -2.13 16.83
N LEU A 159 4.55 -1.78 16.57
CA LEU A 159 3.88 -2.18 15.35
C LEU A 159 4.53 -1.48 14.15
N VAL A 160 5.24 -2.25 13.32
CA VAL A 160 5.81 -1.77 12.06
C VAL A 160 4.77 -1.83 10.95
N ARG A 161 4.53 -0.68 10.30
CA ARG A 161 3.56 -0.54 9.21
C ARG A 161 3.98 -1.37 7.98
N ASN A 162 2.99 -1.94 7.29
CA ASN A 162 3.23 -2.73 6.09
C ASN A 162 3.96 -1.92 5.00
N LYS A 163 4.96 -2.52 4.34
CA LYS A 163 5.81 -1.95 3.28
C LYS A 163 6.59 -0.69 3.66
N SER A 164 6.54 -0.26 4.93
CA SER A 164 7.33 0.87 5.40
C SER A 164 8.82 0.50 5.47
N LEU A 165 9.67 1.45 5.11
CA LEU A 165 11.10 1.37 5.31
C LEU A 165 11.43 1.77 6.75
N ASN A 166 12.25 0.98 7.41
CA ASN A 166 12.63 1.18 8.81
C ASN A 166 14.13 0.92 8.97
N ILE A 167 14.74 1.44 10.02
CA ILE A 167 16.13 1.18 10.40
C ILE A 167 16.11 0.55 11.78
N CYS A 168 16.70 -0.63 11.91
CA CYS A 168 16.91 -1.27 13.21
C CYS A 168 18.35 -1.05 13.66
N ALA A 169 18.55 -0.73 14.93
CA ALA A 169 19.85 -0.46 15.53
C ALA A 169 20.11 -1.38 16.71
N LEU A 170 21.35 -1.89 16.79
CA LEU A 170 21.89 -2.58 17.95
C LEU A 170 22.60 -1.57 18.84
N LEU A 171 22.16 -1.45 20.07
CA LEU A 171 22.66 -0.46 21.03
C LEU A 171 23.41 -1.15 22.17
N LYS A 172 24.54 -0.59 22.58
CA LYS A 172 25.25 -0.97 23.81
C LYS A 172 25.20 0.21 24.78
N ARG A 173 24.86 -0.01 26.04
CA ARG A 173 24.80 1.08 27.02
C ARG A 173 26.22 1.57 27.35
N LYS A 174 26.40 2.90 27.43
CA LYS A 174 27.67 3.53 27.83
C LYS A 174 27.94 3.34 29.33
N GLU A 175 29.18 3.01 29.69
CA GLU A 175 29.60 2.89 31.09
C GLU A 175 29.48 4.25 31.82
N GLY A 176 29.04 4.24 33.08
CA GLY A 176 28.90 5.46 33.90
C GLY A 176 27.63 6.29 33.66
N THR A 177 26.79 5.95 32.68
CA THR A 177 25.47 6.58 32.51
C THR A 177 24.46 5.98 33.51
N GLY A 178 23.69 6.81 34.22
CA GLY A 178 22.66 6.37 35.18
C GLY A 178 21.62 5.43 34.54
N GLN A 179 20.74 4.78 35.32
CA GLN A 179 19.62 3.96 34.81
C GLN A 179 18.57 4.85 34.11
N GLY A 180 18.99 5.56 33.07
CA GLY A 180 18.15 6.33 32.18
C GLY A 180 17.69 5.47 31.03
N ILE A 181 16.43 5.66 30.67
CA ILE A 181 15.79 5.13 29.47
C ILE A 181 16.68 5.44 28.24
N PRO A 182 16.66 4.63 27.17
CA PRO A 182 17.00 5.10 25.82
C PRO A 182 16.02 6.22 25.45
N GLY A 183 16.31 7.41 25.96
CA GLY A 183 15.46 8.58 25.94
C GLY A 183 16.04 9.62 25.02
N TYR A 184 15.23 10.00 24.04
CA TYR A 184 15.39 11.17 23.20
C TYR A 184 15.78 12.39 24.04
N MET A 185 16.99 12.92 23.88
CA MET A 185 17.35 14.21 24.48
C MET A 185 18.35 14.97 23.60
N ARG A 186 17.94 15.37 22.41
CA ARG A 186 18.44 16.63 21.87
C ARG A 186 17.35 17.67 22.10
N LYS A 187 17.62 18.69 22.92
CA LYS A 187 16.76 19.88 22.94
C LYS A 187 16.79 20.44 21.51
N PRO A 188 15.65 20.72 20.85
CA PRO A 188 15.67 21.43 19.58
C PRO A 188 16.47 22.71 19.79
N LYS A 189 17.43 23.00 18.91
CA LYS A 189 18.07 24.32 18.88
C LYS A 189 16.92 25.33 18.76
N LYS A 190 16.86 26.31 19.67
CA LYS A 190 15.87 27.39 19.57
C LYS A 190 15.98 27.95 18.16
N ALA A 191 14.90 27.86 17.38
CA ALA A 191 14.80 28.64 16.17
C ALA A 191 14.81 30.11 16.61
N ASP A 192 15.82 30.86 16.21
CA ASP A 192 15.80 32.32 16.30
C ASP A 192 14.72 32.83 15.33
N ARG A 193 13.48 32.80 15.79
CA ARG A 193 12.38 33.58 15.24
C ARG A 193 11.73 34.27 16.41
N GLU A 194 12.07 35.54 16.59
CA GLU A 194 11.20 36.50 17.27
C GLU A 194 9.84 36.44 16.56
N ILE A 195 8.92 35.66 17.12
CA ILE A 195 7.50 35.79 16.81
C ILE A 195 7.08 37.06 17.55
N ARG A 196 6.81 38.12 16.79
CA ARG A 196 6.02 39.24 17.29
C ARG A 196 4.69 38.68 17.77
N GLU A 197 4.51 38.61 19.08
CA GLU A 197 3.19 38.56 19.72
C GLU A 197 2.47 39.82 19.31
N ASP A 198 1.68 39.76 18.24
CA ASP A 198 0.58 40.70 17.91
C ASP A 198 -0.01 40.27 16.56
N SER A 199 -0.88 39.24 16.58
CA SER A 199 -2.02 39.02 15.66
C SER A 199 -2.33 37.53 15.45
N TRP A 200 -2.98 36.88 16.43
CA TRP A 200 -3.72 35.64 16.17
C TRP A 200 -5.03 35.65 16.96
N ASP A 201 -6.10 36.06 16.30
CA ASP A 201 -7.49 35.91 16.78
C ASP A 201 -8.10 34.65 16.14
N PRO A 202 -8.50 33.62 16.91
CA PRO A 202 -9.02 32.37 16.36
C PRO A 202 -10.44 32.46 15.78
N PHE A 203 -11.10 33.62 15.76
CA PHE A 203 -12.53 33.73 15.40
C PHE A 203 -12.87 34.72 14.28
N ASN A 204 -11.91 35.18 13.48
CA ASN A 204 -12.26 36.02 12.32
C ASN A 204 -12.78 35.19 11.13
N THR A 205 -13.99 34.67 11.25
CA THR A 205 -14.84 34.25 10.13
C THR A 205 -15.52 35.48 9.55
N SER A 206 -14.93 36.10 8.53
CA SER A 206 -15.60 37.14 7.75
C SER A 206 -15.22 37.10 6.27
N ILE A 207 -15.49 35.98 5.60
CA ILE A 207 -15.70 35.98 4.15
C ILE A 207 -16.91 35.08 3.86
N LEU A 208 -17.84 35.62 3.06
CA LEU A 208 -19.13 35.10 2.57
C LEU A 208 -20.37 35.53 3.39
N GLU A 209 -20.93 36.70 3.05
CA GLU A 209 -22.34 36.84 2.62
C GLU A 209 -22.72 38.31 2.30
N LYS A 210 -22.86 38.60 1.01
CA LYS A 210 -23.84 39.51 0.39
C LYS A 210 -24.17 38.81 -0.94
N GLU A 211 -25.39 38.45 -1.32
CA GLU A 211 -26.68 39.12 -1.22
C GLU A 211 -27.82 38.07 -1.24
N GLY A 212 -28.98 38.39 -0.66
CA GLY A 212 -30.20 37.63 -0.96
C GLY A 212 -31.27 37.65 0.14
N LYS A 213 -32.14 38.66 0.11
CA LYS A 213 -33.24 38.93 1.04
C LYS A 213 -34.35 37.85 1.03
N GLY A 214 -34.98 37.63 2.20
CA GLY A 214 -36.46 37.64 2.30
C GLY A 214 -37.16 36.50 3.07
N GLY A 215 -37.86 36.86 4.16
CA GLY A 215 -38.99 36.12 4.78
C GLY A 215 -38.67 35.42 6.12
N LYS A 216 -38.99 35.96 7.32
CA LYS A 216 -40.27 35.85 8.07
C LYS A 216 -40.88 34.43 7.95
N THR A 217 -41.14 33.61 9.00
CA THR A 217 -41.73 33.89 10.33
C THR A 217 -41.78 32.61 11.20
N ALA A 218 -41.86 32.80 12.54
CA ALA A 218 -42.52 31.96 13.59
C ALA A 218 -41.89 30.61 13.99
N LYS A 219 -41.41 30.40 15.24
CA LYS A 219 -42.03 30.27 16.58
C LYS A 219 -42.41 28.81 16.97
N GLY A 220 -41.89 28.38 18.13
CA GLY A 220 -42.37 27.24 18.94
C GLY A 220 -41.52 25.98 18.78
N SER A 221 -41.23 25.15 19.79
CA SER A 221 -41.53 25.13 21.22
C SER A 221 -40.64 24.04 21.84
N LYS A 222 -40.31 24.20 23.13
CA LYS A 222 -39.74 23.19 24.02
C LYS A 222 -40.60 21.91 24.06
N GLY A 223 -39.95 20.78 24.38
CA GLY A 223 -40.62 19.54 24.76
C GLY A 223 -39.66 18.50 25.34
N THR A 224 -39.62 18.44 26.66
CA THR A 224 -38.98 17.43 27.53
C THR A 224 -39.87 16.19 27.72
N GLY A 225 -39.28 15.02 27.98
CA GLY A 225 -39.93 13.80 28.51
C GLY A 225 -39.08 12.59 28.13
N LYS A 226 -38.31 11.89 28.99
CA LYS A 226 -38.57 11.19 30.26
C LYS A 226 -39.62 10.06 30.19
N ASP A 227 -39.09 8.86 30.42
CA ASP A 227 -39.61 7.71 31.16
C ASP A 227 -40.73 6.83 30.56
N SER A 228 -40.38 5.58 30.28
CA SER A 228 -41.02 4.33 30.78
C SER A 228 -40.32 3.12 30.12
N ALA A 229 -39.50 2.33 30.82
CA ALA A 229 -39.84 1.29 31.80
C ALA A 229 -40.43 -0.01 31.21
N ASN A 230 -39.54 -1.02 31.13
CA ASN A 230 -39.68 -2.41 31.59
C ASN A 230 -40.87 -3.27 31.11
N VAL A 231 -40.56 -4.37 30.41
CA VAL A 231 -41.02 -5.72 30.78
C VAL A 231 -39.91 -6.77 30.56
N LYS A 232 -39.67 -7.55 31.62
CA LYS A 232 -38.84 -8.78 31.80
C LYS A 232 -39.10 -9.85 30.71
N THR A 233 -38.27 -10.86 30.43
CA THR A 233 -37.84 -12.01 31.27
C THR A 233 -36.88 -12.89 30.42
N ALA A 234 -35.65 -13.17 30.86
CA ALA A 234 -35.14 -14.46 31.38
C ALA A 234 -35.07 -15.69 30.43
N ALA A 235 -33.84 -16.04 29.99
CA ALA A 235 -33.30 -17.41 29.75
C ALA A 235 -31.78 -17.26 29.45
N LYS A 236 -30.87 -17.32 30.43
CA LYS A 236 -30.23 -18.50 31.05
C LYS A 236 -29.30 -19.29 30.11
N ASP A 237 -28.00 -19.01 30.28
CA ASP A 237 -26.83 -19.90 30.31
C ASP A 237 -26.87 -21.21 29.52
N ALA A 238 -25.95 -21.35 28.55
CA ALA A 238 -24.98 -22.45 28.45
C ALA A 238 -24.32 -22.49 27.06
N ARG A 239 -23.07 -21.99 26.92
CA ARG A 239 -22.08 -22.50 25.94
C ARG A 239 -20.71 -21.86 26.14
N GLU A 240 -20.08 -22.14 27.27
CA GLU A 240 -18.65 -21.96 27.45
C GLU A 240 -18.13 -23.05 28.38
N LYS A 241 -17.71 -24.19 27.78
CA LYS A 241 -16.86 -25.27 28.33
C LYS A 241 -16.98 -26.53 27.48
N ALA A 242 -16.07 -26.70 26.53
CA ALA A 242 -15.70 -28.03 26.02
C ALA A 242 -14.22 -27.99 25.61
N ALA A 243 -13.53 -29.10 25.86
CA ALA A 243 -12.12 -29.40 25.54
C ALA A 243 -11.03 -29.01 26.58
N LYS A 244 -11.15 -29.57 27.80
CA LYS A 244 -10.00 -30.04 28.58
C LYS A 244 -10.37 -31.37 29.27
N LYS A 245 -10.05 -32.49 28.62
CA LYS A 245 -9.81 -33.78 29.27
C LYS A 245 -9.20 -34.72 28.23
N ASP A 246 -7.91 -35.02 28.35
CA ASP A 246 -7.47 -36.40 28.44
C ASP A 246 -5.98 -36.54 28.78
N SER A 247 -5.70 -37.62 29.52
CA SER A 247 -4.42 -38.18 29.97
C SER A 247 -3.73 -37.52 31.18
N ARG A 248 -4.16 -37.98 32.37
CA ARG A 248 -3.26 -38.29 33.49
C ARG A 248 -3.20 -39.83 33.60
N ASP A 249 -1.99 -40.35 33.56
CA ASP A 249 -1.45 -41.53 34.27
C ASP A 249 0.01 -41.66 33.77
N ALA A 250 1.06 -41.91 34.54
CA ALA A 250 1.22 -42.36 35.91
C ALA A 250 2.52 -41.78 36.50
N ARG A 251 2.57 -41.64 37.82
CA ARG A 251 3.76 -41.31 38.61
C ARG A 251 4.63 -42.55 38.81
N THR A 252 5.95 -42.37 38.81
CA THR A 252 6.83 -43.05 39.78
C THR A 252 7.97 -42.12 40.18
N ASP A 253 8.18 -42.08 41.49
CA ASP A 253 9.13 -41.27 42.23
C ASP A 253 10.59 -41.59 41.90
N LYS A 254 11.43 -40.56 41.82
CA LYS A 254 12.79 -40.56 42.38
C LYS A 254 13.17 -39.14 42.77
N LYS A 255 13.14 -38.89 44.08
CA LYS A 255 13.85 -37.79 44.73
C LYS A 255 15.34 -38.15 44.70
N ASP A 256 16.13 -37.34 44.02
CA ASP A 256 17.56 -37.23 44.30
C ASP A 256 17.90 -35.76 44.59
N VAL A 257 18.43 -35.58 45.78
CA VAL A 257 18.94 -34.33 46.33
C VAL A 257 20.22 -33.97 45.58
N LYS A 258 20.22 -32.84 44.85
CA LYS A 258 21.46 -32.13 44.48
C LYS A 258 21.35 -30.67 44.87
N THR A 259 21.89 -30.41 46.07
CA THR A 259 22.78 -29.31 46.45
C THR A 259 22.85 -28.11 45.50
N GLY A 260 22.56 -26.94 46.06
CA GLY A 260 22.52 -25.65 45.37
C GLY A 260 23.81 -25.24 44.69
N LYS A 261 23.65 -24.72 43.47
CA LYS A 261 24.47 -23.69 42.80
C LYS A 261 23.94 -23.50 41.35
N GLU A 262 22.68 -23.14 41.18
CA GLU A 262 22.14 -22.71 39.87
C GLU A 262 21.11 -21.58 40.05
N LYS A 263 21.50 -20.59 40.85
CA LYS A 263 20.97 -19.23 40.75
C LYS A 263 22.20 -18.35 40.61
N ASP A 264 22.17 -17.45 39.63
CA ASP A 264 23.24 -16.53 39.19
C ASP A 264 24.09 -17.01 38.01
N ALA A 265 23.48 -17.03 36.81
CA ALA A 265 24.12 -16.68 35.53
C ALA A 265 23.11 -16.68 34.37
N LYS A 266 22.03 -15.88 34.45
CA LYS A 266 21.46 -15.32 33.21
C LYS A 266 22.25 -14.05 32.96
N GLU A 267 23.33 -14.15 32.19
CA GLU A 267 23.99 -12.98 31.62
C GLU A 267 22.91 -12.12 30.97
N LYS A 268 22.66 -10.93 31.55
CA LYS A 268 21.80 -9.94 30.93
C LYS A 268 22.49 -9.57 29.62
N ASN A 269 21.88 -9.90 28.49
CA ASN A 269 22.33 -9.43 27.19
C ASN A 269 22.58 -7.91 27.29
N PRO A 270 23.83 -7.42 27.15
CA PRO A 270 24.15 -6.01 27.33
C PRO A 270 23.64 -5.15 26.16
N PHE A 271 23.17 -5.80 25.09
CA PHE A 271 22.64 -5.16 23.92
C PHE A 271 21.15 -4.88 24.06
N GLN A 272 20.75 -3.70 23.61
CA GLN A 272 19.37 -3.28 23.43
C GLN A 272 19.11 -3.06 21.95
N TYR A 273 17.85 -3.08 21.56
CA TYR A 273 17.44 -2.87 20.19
C TYR A 273 16.66 -1.58 20.08
N ALA A 274 16.77 -0.90 18.95
CA ALA A 274 15.89 0.20 18.61
C ALA A 274 15.44 0.09 17.17
N THR A 275 14.29 0.68 16.87
CA THR A 275 13.81 0.84 15.50
C THR A 275 13.35 2.28 15.26
N ILE A 276 13.60 2.75 14.06
CA ILE A 276 13.20 4.07 13.58
C ILE A 276 12.52 3.87 12.23
N GLN A 277 11.31 4.40 12.10
CA GLN A 277 10.63 4.42 10.81
C GLN A 277 11.19 5.57 9.96
N VAL A 278 11.54 5.27 8.70
CA VAL A 278 11.91 6.31 7.72
C VAL A 278 10.63 7.10 7.36
N PRO A 279 10.57 8.42 7.60
CA PRO A 279 9.33 9.19 7.42
C PRO A 279 8.90 9.26 5.95
N ALA A 280 7.76 8.65 5.63
CA ALA A 280 7.22 8.64 4.25
C ALA A 280 6.68 10.01 3.78
N VAL A 281 6.53 10.97 4.70
CA VAL A 281 6.12 12.35 4.39
C VAL A 281 7.26 13.17 3.78
N LEU A 282 8.50 12.75 3.97
CA LEU A 282 9.69 13.38 3.42
C LEU A 282 10.13 12.68 2.12
N PRO A 283 10.81 13.39 1.20
CA PRO A 283 11.37 12.76 0.02
C PRO A 283 12.43 11.74 0.42
N ARG A 284 12.27 10.49 -0.03
CA ARG A 284 13.26 9.43 0.18
C ARG A 284 14.57 9.69 -0.59
N ILE A 285 14.48 10.39 -1.72
CA ILE A 285 15.62 10.76 -2.58
C ILE A 285 15.89 12.23 -2.34
N LEU A 286 17.08 12.57 -1.84
CA LEU A 286 17.52 13.94 -1.66
C LEU A 286 18.56 14.29 -2.75
N GLU A 287 18.31 15.35 -3.51
CA GLU A 287 19.27 15.89 -4.48
C GLU A 287 20.30 16.76 -3.74
N LEU A 288 21.58 16.50 -4.01
CA LEU A 288 22.70 17.18 -3.37
C LEU A 288 23.09 18.45 -4.15
N PRO A 289 23.47 19.55 -3.46
CA PRO A 289 23.78 20.81 -4.11
C PRO A 289 25.14 20.80 -4.82
N GLU A 290 25.29 21.71 -5.78
CA GLU A 290 26.58 22.14 -6.35
C GLU A 290 27.53 21.04 -6.83
N SER A 291 27.06 20.18 -7.74
CA SER A 291 27.90 19.16 -8.39
C SER A 291 27.80 19.24 -9.92
N PRO A 292 28.91 19.00 -10.67
CA PRO A 292 28.90 18.98 -12.14
C PRO A 292 28.04 17.85 -12.71
N VAL A 293 27.87 16.77 -11.93
CA VAL A 293 26.91 15.69 -12.17
C VAL A 293 25.80 15.77 -11.14
N ARG A 294 24.58 15.33 -11.46
CA ARG A 294 23.52 15.29 -10.46
C ARG A 294 23.82 14.18 -9.46
N ARG A 295 23.91 14.51 -8.18
CA ARG A 295 24.16 13.53 -7.11
C ARG A 295 22.94 13.44 -6.20
N ILE A 296 22.61 12.23 -5.79
CA ILE A 296 21.50 11.97 -4.85
C ILE A 296 21.96 11.10 -3.69
N ILE A 297 21.35 11.27 -2.52
CA ILE A 297 21.53 10.40 -1.35
C ILE A 297 20.16 9.96 -0.84
N PHE A 298 20.09 8.76 -0.25
CA PHE A 298 18.84 8.26 0.34
C PHE A 298 18.63 8.77 1.77
N LEU A 299 17.37 9.04 2.12
CA LEU A 299 16.98 9.52 3.44
C LEU A 299 17.40 8.56 4.56
N GLU A 300 17.34 7.25 4.32
CA GLU A 300 17.79 6.24 5.28
C GLU A 300 19.29 6.36 5.61
N GLU A 301 20.15 6.76 4.66
CA GLU A 301 21.59 6.98 4.92
C GLU A 301 21.82 8.21 5.80
N ILE A 302 21.06 9.29 5.54
CA ILE A 302 21.11 10.50 6.36
C ILE A 302 20.71 10.18 7.81
N ILE A 303 19.61 9.43 7.99
CA ILE A 303 19.14 9.03 9.31
C ILE A 303 20.18 8.12 9.99
N ARG A 304 20.72 7.14 9.25
CA ARG A 304 21.72 6.17 9.74
C ARG A 304 22.95 6.88 10.30
N HIS A 305 23.49 7.86 9.56
CA HIS A 305 24.64 8.66 9.99
C HIS A 305 24.37 9.42 11.30
N HIS A 306 23.15 9.96 11.47
CA HIS A 306 22.78 10.75 12.65
C HIS A 306 22.28 9.92 13.85
N LEU A 307 22.18 8.59 13.72
CA LEU A 307 21.70 7.72 14.81
C LEU A 307 22.45 7.88 16.13
N PRO A 308 23.81 8.03 16.17
CA PRO A 308 24.52 8.21 17.43
C PRO A 308 24.05 9.45 18.21
N GLY A 309 23.62 10.50 17.51
CA GLY A 309 23.06 11.72 18.11
C GLY A 309 21.65 11.53 18.69
N LEU A 310 20.91 10.53 18.24
CA LEU A 310 19.57 10.20 18.75
C LEU A 310 19.62 9.37 20.05
N PHE A 311 20.69 8.60 20.27
CA PHE A 311 20.83 7.68 21.40
C PHE A 311 21.97 8.06 22.35
N LEU A 312 21.88 9.23 23.01
CA LEU A 312 23.00 9.79 23.81
C LEU A 312 23.61 8.84 24.87
N ASN A 313 22.79 8.03 25.54
CA ASN A 313 23.23 7.11 26.61
C ASN A 313 23.75 5.76 26.09
N TYR A 314 23.78 5.56 24.78
CA TYR A 314 24.11 4.31 24.13
C TYR A 314 25.14 4.55 23.03
N ASP A 315 25.96 3.53 22.80
CA ASP A 315 26.76 3.39 21.60
C ASP A 315 25.93 2.61 20.57
N VAL A 316 25.75 3.19 19.39
CA VAL A 316 25.16 2.50 18.25
C VAL A 316 26.24 1.56 17.70
N VAL A 317 26.08 0.26 17.93
CA VAL A 317 27.03 -0.78 17.49
C VAL A 317 26.92 -0.99 15.99
N CYS A 318 25.68 -1.06 15.49
CA CYS A 318 25.38 -1.15 14.07
C CYS A 318 23.91 -0.77 13.84
N ALA A 319 23.59 -0.39 12.60
CA ALA A 319 22.23 -0.10 12.20
C ALA A 319 22.02 -0.44 10.72
N TYR A 320 20.89 -1.07 10.43
CA TYR A 320 20.58 -1.61 9.11
C TYR A 320 19.12 -1.36 8.76
N PRO A 321 18.82 -1.00 7.49
CA PRO A 321 17.46 -0.88 7.02
C PRO A 321 16.80 -2.25 6.88
N TYR A 322 15.50 -2.29 7.13
CA TYR A 322 14.65 -3.44 6.92
C TYR A 322 13.26 -3.01 6.46
N ARG A 323 12.56 -3.92 5.79
CA ARG A 323 11.20 -3.70 5.31
C ARG A 323 10.37 -4.98 5.47
N VAL A 324 9.13 -4.82 5.91
CA VAL A 324 8.22 -5.94 6.15
C VAL A 324 7.03 -5.86 5.19
N THR A 325 6.75 -6.97 4.52
CA THR A 325 5.50 -7.16 3.78
C THR A 325 4.58 -8.08 4.58
N ARG A 326 3.35 -7.65 4.81
CA ARG A 326 2.33 -8.32 5.62
C ARG A 326 1.16 -8.79 4.78
N ASN A 327 0.43 -9.77 5.31
CA ASN A 327 -0.83 -10.25 4.72
C ASN A 327 -1.83 -9.10 4.52
N ALA A 328 -2.39 -8.98 3.32
CA ALA A 328 -3.45 -8.04 2.99
C ALA A 328 -4.82 -8.71 2.76
N ASP A 329 -4.87 -10.04 2.68
CA ASP A 329 -6.08 -10.82 2.51
C ASP A 329 -6.70 -11.10 3.89
N LEU A 330 -7.85 -10.49 4.15
CA LEU A 330 -8.71 -10.85 5.27
C LEU A 330 -10.05 -11.25 4.66
N SER A 331 -10.49 -12.48 4.91
CA SER A 331 -11.80 -12.95 4.48
C SER A 331 -12.88 -12.20 5.27
N ILE A 332 -13.80 -11.52 4.57
CA ILE A 332 -15.04 -10.99 5.17
C ILE A 332 -16.03 -12.15 5.19
N ASP A 333 -16.62 -12.42 6.35
CA ASP A 333 -17.80 -13.26 6.42
C ASP A 333 -19.00 -12.43 5.93
N GLU A 334 -19.44 -12.70 4.71
CA GLU A 334 -20.51 -11.96 4.04
C GLU A 334 -21.89 -12.31 4.60
N ASP A 335 -22.02 -13.49 5.22
CA ASP A 335 -23.31 -14.02 5.67
C ASP A 335 -23.74 -13.43 7.04
N GLU A 336 -22.79 -12.90 7.82
CA GLU A 336 -23.04 -12.32 9.15
C GLU A 336 -23.05 -10.78 9.19
N ALA A 337 -22.66 -10.10 8.10
CA ALA A 337 -22.47 -8.65 8.10
C ALA A 337 -23.75 -7.88 7.71
N ALA A 338 -24.39 -7.23 8.69
CA ALA A 338 -25.54 -6.36 8.44
C ALA A 338 -25.21 -5.08 7.63
N ASP A 339 -23.94 -4.68 7.59
CA ASP A 339 -23.43 -3.51 6.87
C ASP A 339 -22.02 -3.81 6.32
N LEU A 340 -21.95 -4.14 5.03
CA LEU A 340 -20.71 -4.54 4.34
C LEU A 340 -19.65 -3.43 4.37
N LEU A 341 -20.05 -2.16 4.28
CA LEU A 341 -19.12 -1.02 4.29
C LEU A 341 -18.39 -0.92 5.63
N LYS A 342 -19.12 -0.99 6.75
CA LYS A 342 -18.53 -0.93 8.08
C LYS A 342 -17.57 -2.08 8.34
N GLU A 343 -17.84 -3.27 7.81
CA GLU A 343 -16.95 -4.41 7.99
C GLU A 343 -15.66 -4.27 7.16
N ILE A 344 -15.75 -3.76 5.93
CA ILE A 344 -14.56 -3.43 5.12
C ILE A 344 -13.68 -2.41 5.85
N GLU A 345 -14.24 -1.35 6.45
CA GLU A 345 -13.48 -0.36 7.23
C GLU A 345 -12.75 -0.98 8.43
N LYS A 346 -13.40 -1.88 9.17
CA LYS A 346 -12.76 -2.60 10.28
C LYS A 346 -11.63 -3.49 9.78
N GLN A 347 -11.82 -4.15 8.65
CA GLN A 347 -10.79 -5.01 8.07
C GLN A 347 -9.58 -4.24 7.57
N LEU A 348 -9.76 -3.07 6.95
CA LEU A 348 -8.64 -2.21 6.56
C LEU A 348 -7.72 -1.89 7.75
N LYS A 349 -8.29 -1.63 8.93
CA LYS A 349 -7.52 -1.44 10.18
C LYS A 349 -6.83 -2.73 10.65
N LYS A 350 -7.45 -3.89 10.48
CA LYS A 350 -6.84 -5.20 10.81
C LYS A 350 -5.72 -5.58 9.82
N ARG A 351 -5.83 -5.22 8.53
CA ARG A 351 -4.78 -5.46 7.50
C ARG A 351 -3.45 -4.81 7.87
N GLN A 352 -3.48 -3.63 8.49
CA GLN A 352 -2.27 -2.97 9.00
C GLN A 352 -1.51 -3.81 10.07
N ARG A 353 -2.17 -4.84 10.63
CA ARG A 353 -1.65 -5.75 11.67
C ARG A 353 -1.53 -7.21 11.19
N GLY A 354 -1.65 -7.49 9.90
CA GLY A 354 -1.46 -8.84 9.36
C GLY A 354 -0.10 -9.44 9.71
N TYR A 355 0.02 -10.76 9.75
CA TYR A 355 1.31 -11.42 10.02
C TYR A 355 2.32 -11.12 8.90
N ALA A 356 3.62 -11.18 9.23
CA ALA A 356 4.68 -10.92 8.27
C ALA A 356 4.83 -12.11 7.31
N ILE A 357 4.83 -11.82 6.02
CA ILE A 357 4.99 -12.81 4.94
C ILE A 357 6.39 -12.74 4.34
N ARG A 358 6.97 -11.53 4.31
CA ARG A 358 8.32 -11.30 3.78
C ARG A 358 9.05 -10.28 4.66
N LEU A 359 10.30 -10.59 5.01
CA LEU A 359 11.21 -9.66 5.65
C LEU A 359 12.38 -9.39 4.69
N GLU A 360 12.55 -8.15 4.28
CA GLU A 360 13.71 -7.69 3.50
C GLU A 360 14.70 -7.02 4.46
N VAL A 361 15.97 -7.39 4.36
CA VAL A 361 17.06 -6.85 5.18
C VAL A 361 18.24 -6.47 4.30
N GLU A 362 18.99 -5.44 4.68
CA GLU A 362 20.25 -5.11 4.01
C GLU A 362 21.26 -6.25 4.13
N ALA A 363 22.03 -6.46 3.06
CA ALA A 363 23.11 -7.44 3.03
C ALA A 363 24.18 -7.15 4.09
N GLY A 364 24.67 -8.20 4.74
CA GLY A 364 25.63 -8.10 5.82
C GLY A 364 25.05 -7.59 7.16
N MET A 365 23.72 -7.62 7.34
CA MET A 365 23.08 -7.31 8.62
C MET A 365 23.64 -8.17 9.76
N ASP A 366 23.92 -7.54 10.91
CA ASP A 366 24.44 -8.24 12.10
C ASP A 366 23.53 -9.41 12.52
N PRO A 367 24.06 -10.64 12.71
CA PRO A 367 23.26 -11.82 13.04
C PRO A 367 22.40 -11.69 14.31
N ARG A 368 22.82 -10.86 15.28
CA ARG A 368 22.04 -10.60 16.51
C ARG A 368 20.81 -9.76 16.19
N LEU A 369 20.99 -8.74 15.34
CA LEU A 369 19.90 -7.88 14.86
C LEU A 369 18.92 -8.68 13.98
N LEU A 370 19.45 -9.50 13.07
CA LEU A 370 18.63 -10.37 12.23
C LEU A 370 17.86 -11.40 13.07
N GLY A 371 18.51 -12.04 14.03
CA GLY A 371 17.87 -12.98 14.96
C GLY A 371 16.77 -12.32 15.79
N PHE A 372 16.97 -11.07 16.19
CA PHE A 372 15.94 -10.26 16.85
C PHE A 372 14.74 -10.01 15.92
N LEU A 373 14.95 -9.47 14.72
CA LEU A 373 13.87 -9.19 13.76
C LEU A 373 13.12 -10.47 13.34
N LYS A 374 13.84 -11.57 13.12
CA LYS A 374 13.26 -12.89 12.81
C LYS A 374 12.28 -13.33 13.89
N LYS A 375 12.66 -13.15 15.15
CA LYS A 375 11.82 -13.50 16.30
C LYS A 375 10.62 -12.56 16.43
N GLU A 376 10.83 -11.25 16.36
CA GLU A 376 9.76 -10.25 16.52
C GLU A 376 8.70 -10.32 15.41
N PHE A 377 9.08 -10.70 14.18
CA PHE A 377 8.15 -10.86 13.07
C PHE A 377 7.66 -12.29 12.85
N GLU A 378 8.16 -13.27 13.61
CA GLU A 378 7.83 -14.70 13.47
C GLU A 378 7.99 -15.23 12.03
N VAL A 379 9.07 -14.80 11.36
CA VAL A 379 9.38 -15.18 9.98
C VAL A 379 10.39 -16.34 9.92
N GLY A 380 10.21 -17.24 8.95
CA GLY A 380 11.17 -18.31 8.65
C GLY A 380 12.31 -17.80 7.77
N ASP A 381 13.44 -18.51 7.74
CA ASP A 381 14.61 -18.13 6.93
C ASP A 381 14.30 -18.11 5.43
N ASP A 382 13.40 -18.98 4.99
CA ASP A 382 12.85 -19.05 3.64
C ASP A 382 12.13 -17.76 3.20
N ARG A 383 11.70 -16.94 4.16
CA ARG A 383 10.96 -15.67 3.96
C ARG A 383 11.79 -14.43 4.28
N ILE A 384 13.08 -14.58 4.59
CA ILE A 384 14.03 -13.49 4.83
C ILE A 384 14.86 -13.28 3.58
N TYR A 385 14.77 -12.09 2.99
CA TYR A 385 15.46 -11.72 1.75
C TYR A 385 16.59 -10.74 2.07
N GLU A 386 17.82 -11.18 1.86
CA GLU A 386 19.02 -10.37 2.02
C GLU A 386 19.28 -9.56 0.74
N ILE A 387 19.40 -8.24 0.89
CA ILE A 387 19.38 -7.28 -0.21
C ILE A 387 20.72 -6.57 -0.34
N ASP A 388 21.41 -6.82 -1.46
CA ASP A 388 22.60 -6.07 -1.87
C ASP A 388 22.17 -4.78 -2.61
N GLY A 389 21.86 -3.73 -1.87
CA GLY A 389 21.42 -2.43 -2.40
C GLY A 389 20.30 -1.78 -1.59
N PRO A 390 19.75 -0.63 -2.05
CA PRO A 390 18.66 0.04 -1.35
C PRO A 390 17.40 -0.81 -1.36
N LEU A 391 16.80 -1.01 -0.19
CA LEU A 391 15.53 -1.75 -0.05
C LEU A 391 14.42 -1.05 -0.84
N ASP A 392 13.36 -1.77 -1.20
CA ASP A 392 12.20 -1.19 -1.90
C ASP A 392 12.54 -0.47 -3.21
N LEU A 393 12.82 -1.23 -4.27
CA LEU A 393 13.08 -0.69 -5.62
C LEU A 393 11.90 0.08 -6.25
N THR A 394 10.76 0.23 -5.56
CA THR A 394 9.64 1.08 -6.03
C THR A 394 10.03 2.56 -6.07
N PHE A 395 11.08 2.98 -5.34
CA PHE A 395 11.62 4.35 -5.43
C PHE A 395 12.08 4.73 -6.85
N LEU A 396 12.44 3.75 -7.68
CA LEU A 396 12.87 3.98 -9.05
C LEU A 396 11.81 4.68 -9.91
N MET A 397 10.51 4.58 -9.59
CA MET A 397 9.47 5.39 -10.21
C MET A 397 9.62 6.88 -9.91
N LYS A 398 10.08 7.24 -8.71
CA LYS A 398 10.39 8.64 -8.38
C LYS A 398 11.64 9.10 -9.13
N LEU A 399 12.66 8.26 -9.20
CA LEU A 399 13.87 8.52 -9.98
C LEU A 399 13.57 8.73 -11.47
N TYR A 400 12.67 7.91 -12.03
CA TYR A 400 12.18 8.04 -13.40
C TYR A 400 11.61 9.44 -13.68
N GLY A 401 10.99 10.09 -12.69
CA GLY A 401 10.34 11.39 -12.82
C GLY A 401 11.25 12.61 -12.65
N ILE A 402 12.53 12.44 -12.32
CA ILE A 402 13.45 13.57 -12.08
C ILE A 402 13.71 14.35 -13.39
N PRO A 403 13.63 15.69 -13.39
CA PRO A 403 13.85 16.49 -14.59
C PRO A 403 15.31 16.46 -15.06
N GLY A 404 15.54 16.72 -16.35
CA GLY A 404 16.90 16.85 -16.91
C GLY A 404 17.52 15.51 -17.32
N PHE A 405 16.68 14.50 -17.60
CA PHE A 405 17.07 13.18 -18.14
C PHE A 405 16.05 12.70 -19.18
N GLU A 406 15.33 13.61 -19.83
CA GLU A 406 14.26 13.31 -20.77
C GLU A 406 14.74 12.46 -21.95
N TRP A 407 16.00 12.62 -22.38
CA TRP A 407 16.60 11.85 -23.47
C TRP A 407 16.90 10.39 -23.11
N LEU A 408 16.82 10.02 -21.83
CA LEU A 408 16.97 8.65 -21.35
C LEU A 408 15.64 7.93 -21.20
N ARG A 409 14.52 8.61 -21.45
CA ARG A 409 13.18 8.05 -21.48
C ARG A 409 12.80 7.68 -22.90
N GLU A 410 11.78 6.84 -23.05
CA GLU A 410 11.19 6.64 -24.37
C GLU A 410 10.70 7.98 -24.91
N SER A 411 10.88 8.18 -26.21
CA SER A 411 10.27 9.30 -26.90
C SER A 411 8.79 9.29 -26.56
N ARG A 412 8.28 10.36 -25.93
CA ARG A 412 6.86 10.40 -25.56
C ARG A 412 6.07 10.19 -26.84
N TYR A 413 5.29 9.10 -26.88
CA TYR A 413 4.31 8.93 -27.94
C TYR A 413 3.54 10.25 -28.09
N ALA A 414 3.20 10.61 -29.33
CA ALA A 414 2.29 11.72 -29.57
C ALA A 414 1.07 11.54 -28.65
N LYS A 415 0.48 12.66 -28.21
CA LYS A 415 -0.74 12.61 -27.40
C LYS A 415 -1.73 11.63 -28.04
N PRO A 416 -2.48 10.85 -27.24
CA PRO A 416 -3.50 9.96 -27.77
C PRO A 416 -4.33 10.70 -28.82
N GLN A 417 -4.49 10.09 -29.98
CA GLN A 417 -5.14 10.72 -31.12
C GLN A 417 -6.61 10.96 -30.80
N GLU A 418 -7.15 12.04 -31.39
CA GLU A 418 -8.59 12.27 -31.40
C GLU A 418 -9.31 11.14 -32.15
N ILE A 419 -10.57 10.92 -31.82
CA ILE A 419 -11.42 9.92 -32.48
C ILE A 419 -12.20 10.65 -33.59
N PRO A 420 -11.93 10.40 -34.89
CA PRO A 420 -12.56 11.17 -35.96
C PRO A 420 -14.10 11.10 -35.96
N ALA A 421 -14.67 9.99 -35.48
CA ALA A 421 -16.10 9.81 -35.34
C ALA A 421 -16.71 10.56 -34.14
N LEU A 422 -15.88 11.03 -33.20
CA LEU A 422 -16.29 11.77 -32.01
C LEU A 422 -15.40 13.02 -31.86
N PRO A 423 -15.48 14.00 -32.78
CA PRO A 423 -14.67 15.19 -32.68
C PRO A 423 -15.05 16.00 -31.44
N SER A 424 -14.09 16.74 -30.87
CA SER A 424 -14.31 17.53 -29.66
C SER A 424 -15.50 18.48 -29.81
N GLY A 425 -16.41 18.48 -28.83
CA GLY A 425 -17.62 19.30 -28.82
C GLY A 425 -18.78 18.78 -29.69
N CYS A 426 -18.64 17.63 -30.34
CA CYS A 426 -19.77 17.03 -31.07
C CYS A 426 -20.89 16.56 -30.15
N ASN A 427 -22.09 16.43 -30.69
CA ASN A 427 -23.18 15.72 -30.03
C ASN A 427 -22.92 14.21 -30.14
N ILE A 428 -22.50 13.60 -29.03
CA ILE A 428 -22.08 12.18 -28.99
C ILE A 428 -23.25 11.25 -29.34
N PHE A 429 -24.47 11.59 -28.94
CA PHE A 429 -25.66 10.78 -29.21
C PHE A 429 -26.02 10.75 -30.70
N GLU A 430 -25.82 11.87 -31.41
CA GLU A 430 -26.01 11.93 -32.86
C GLU A 430 -24.94 11.13 -33.61
N GLN A 431 -23.68 11.21 -33.17
CA GLN A 431 -22.60 10.42 -33.78
C GLN A 431 -22.85 8.92 -33.63
N ILE A 432 -23.20 8.46 -32.40
CA ILE A 432 -23.52 7.04 -32.16
C ILE A 432 -24.77 6.60 -32.94
N ARG A 433 -25.71 7.51 -33.22
CA ARG A 433 -26.89 7.21 -34.06
C ARG A 433 -26.51 6.91 -35.51
N GLY A 434 -25.40 7.46 -36.00
CA GLY A 434 -24.88 7.18 -37.34
C GLY A 434 -24.30 5.77 -37.49
N GLY A 435 -23.86 5.15 -36.40
CA GLY A 435 -23.32 3.79 -36.37
C GLY A 435 -22.45 3.53 -35.13
N ASP A 436 -22.09 2.26 -34.91
CA ASP A 436 -21.22 1.87 -33.80
C ASP A 436 -19.82 2.47 -33.95
N ILE A 437 -19.25 2.93 -32.83
CA ILE A 437 -17.94 3.60 -32.79
C ILE A 437 -17.00 2.76 -31.93
N PHE A 438 -15.88 2.34 -32.53
CA PHE A 438 -14.83 1.60 -31.83
C PHE A 438 -13.68 2.53 -31.44
N MET A 439 -13.17 2.39 -30.22
CA MET A 439 -12.06 3.17 -29.67
C MET A 439 -10.91 2.24 -29.27
N HIS A 440 -9.68 2.64 -29.56
CA HIS A 440 -8.49 1.86 -29.30
C HIS A 440 -7.52 2.59 -28.36
N HIS A 441 -7.66 2.34 -27.06
CA HIS A 441 -6.77 2.87 -26.04
C HIS A 441 -5.49 2.02 -25.91
N PRO A 442 -4.33 2.60 -25.56
CA PRO A 442 -4.10 4.02 -25.21
C PRO A 442 -3.81 4.94 -26.43
N TYR A 443 -3.95 4.44 -27.65
CA TYR A 443 -3.60 5.19 -28.88
C TYR A 443 -4.58 6.33 -29.17
N GLN A 444 -5.85 6.15 -28.81
CA GLN A 444 -6.90 7.17 -28.86
C GLN A 444 -7.24 7.69 -27.48
N THR A 445 -7.61 8.96 -27.41
CA THR A 445 -7.99 9.63 -26.16
C THR A 445 -9.21 8.97 -25.51
N PHE A 446 -9.22 8.91 -24.17
CA PHE A 446 -10.37 8.44 -23.39
C PHE A 446 -11.41 9.55 -23.18
N GLN A 447 -11.12 10.77 -23.64
CA GLN A 447 -11.96 11.95 -23.41
C GLN A 447 -13.41 11.77 -23.88
N PRO A 448 -13.72 11.16 -25.05
CA PRO A 448 -15.10 10.97 -25.47
C PRO A 448 -15.95 10.09 -24.54
N VAL A 449 -15.33 9.18 -23.77
CA VAL A 449 -16.05 8.41 -22.74
C VAL A 449 -16.43 9.29 -21.56
N VAL A 450 -15.54 10.21 -21.16
CA VAL A 450 -15.83 11.21 -20.12
C VAL A 450 -16.92 12.16 -20.62
N ASP A 451 -16.80 12.64 -21.86
CA ASP A 451 -17.76 13.55 -22.47
C ASP A 451 -19.13 12.89 -22.66
N PHE A 452 -19.19 11.58 -22.94
CA PHE A 452 -20.44 10.84 -23.02
C PHE A 452 -21.24 10.90 -21.72
N VAL A 453 -20.58 10.69 -20.57
CA VAL A 453 -21.22 10.80 -19.25
C VAL A 453 -21.53 12.25 -18.91
N ALA A 454 -20.63 13.18 -19.25
CA ALA A 454 -20.82 14.61 -18.97
C ALA A 454 -21.99 15.20 -19.77
N GLN A 455 -22.07 14.97 -21.08
CA GLN A 455 -23.20 15.38 -21.91
C GLN A 455 -24.50 14.72 -21.43
N ALA A 456 -24.47 13.45 -21.06
CA ALA A 456 -25.63 12.77 -20.48
C ALA A 456 -26.10 13.39 -19.16
N ALA A 457 -25.19 13.94 -18.35
CA ALA A 457 -25.53 14.59 -17.10
C ALA A 457 -26.28 15.92 -17.31
N ASP A 458 -25.98 16.64 -18.38
CA ASP A 458 -26.49 18.00 -18.63
C ASP A 458 -27.68 18.01 -19.62
N ASP A 459 -27.82 16.99 -20.47
CA ASP A 459 -28.90 16.89 -21.46
C ASP A 459 -30.29 16.72 -20.79
N PRO A 460 -31.27 17.62 -21.02
CA PRO A 460 -32.61 17.52 -20.43
C PRO A 460 -33.42 16.31 -20.91
N GLU A 461 -33.10 15.75 -22.08
CA GLU A 461 -33.79 14.60 -22.64
C GLU A 461 -33.27 13.26 -22.08
N VAL A 462 -32.18 13.27 -21.32
CA VAL A 462 -31.68 12.06 -20.65
C VAL A 462 -32.50 11.77 -19.40
N LEU A 463 -33.07 10.56 -19.36
CA LEU A 463 -33.95 10.08 -18.29
C LEU A 463 -33.16 9.34 -17.20
N ALA A 464 -32.18 8.52 -17.60
CA ALA A 464 -31.44 7.67 -16.67
C ALA A 464 -30.01 7.38 -17.15
N ILE A 465 -29.10 7.20 -16.19
CA ILE A 465 -27.72 6.74 -16.40
C ILE A 465 -27.47 5.54 -15.49
N LYS A 466 -26.96 4.45 -16.06
CA LYS A 466 -26.56 3.24 -15.31
C LYS A 466 -25.09 2.93 -15.57
N GLN A 467 -24.27 2.83 -14.53
CA GLN A 467 -22.83 2.63 -14.70
C GLN A 467 -22.22 1.67 -13.68
N THR A 468 -21.30 0.82 -14.13
CA THR A 468 -20.44 0.01 -13.25
C THR A 468 -19.16 0.76 -12.88
N LEU A 469 -18.83 0.81 -11.60
CA LEU A 469 -17.64 1.44 -11.05
C LEU A 469 -16.78 0.37 -10.35
N TYR A 470 -15.63 0.06 -10.92
CA TYR A 470 -14.70 -0.95 -10.41
C TYR A 470 -13.55 -0.31 -9.63
N ARG A 471 -12.81 0.56 -10.32
CA ARG A 471 -11.69 1.36 -9.79
C ARG A 471 -11.78 2.72 -10.44
N VAL A 472 -11.72 3.78 -9.64
CA VAL A 472 -11.75 5.14 -10.13
C VAL A 472 -10.49 5.86 -9.63
N SER A 473 -10.12 6.98 -10.23
CA SER A 473 -9.03 7.82 -9.72
C SER A 473 -9.56 8.81 -8.67
N GLY A 474 -8.68 9.26 -7.76
CA GLY A 474 -8.98 10.21 -6.67
C GLY A 474 -9.95 11.34 -7.05
N ASN A 475 -9.66 12.00 -8.18
CA ASN A 475 -10.49 13.07 -8.76
C ASN A 475 -11.06 12.63 -10.12
N SER A 476 -12.11 11.82 -10.10
CA SER A 476 -12.70 11.29 -11.33
C SER A 476 -13.76 12.24 -11.93
N PRO A 477 -13.60 12.71 -13.18
CA PRO A 477 -14.61 13.54 -13.84
C PRO A 477 -15.93 12.79 -14.08
N ILE A 478 -15.87 11.45 -14.20
CA ILE A 478 -17.05 10.59 -14.34
C ILE A 478 -17.90 10.64 -13.07
N ILE A 479 -17.28 10.54 -11.89
CA ILE A 479 -18.01 10.55 -10.61
C ILE A 479 -18.67 11.92 -10.41
N ALA A 480 -17.97 13.00 -10.73
CA ALA A 480 -18.53 14.35 -10.69
C ALA A 480 -19.72 14.50 -11.66
N ALA A 481 -19.62 13.97 -12.88
CA ALA A 481 -20.71 14.01 -13.85
C ALA A 481 -21.94 13.19 -13.40
N LEU A 482 -21.74 12.02 -12.82
CA LEU A 482 -22.83 11.19 -12.28
C LEU A 482 -23.55 11.87 -11.11
N ALA A 483 -22.81 12.51 -10.20
CA ALA A 483 -23.39 13.30 -9.11
C ALA A 483 -24.25 14.46 -9.66
N ARG A 484 -23.69 15.24 -10.59
CA ARG A 484 -24.44 16.32 -11.27
C ARG A 484 -25.68 15.82 -11.99
N ALA A 485 -25.61 14.65 -12.64
CA ALA A 485 -26.76 14.07 -13.32
C ALA A 485 -27.92 13.79 -12.35
N ALA A 486 -27.61 13.27 -11.16
CA ALA A 486 -28.59 13.03 -10.11
C ALA A 486 -29.17 14.34 -9.55
N GLU A 487 -28.33 15.34 -9.32
CA GLU A 487 -28.75 16.70 -8.92
C GLU A 487 -29.67 17.35 -9.96
N ASN A 488 -29.43 17.08 -11.25
CA ASN A 488 -30.28 17.49 -12.37
C ASN A 488 -31.58 16.67 -12.49
N GLY A 489 -31.89 15.80 -11.53
CA GLY A 489 -33.14 15.03 -11.45
C GLY A 489 -33.18 13.76 -12.31
N LYS A 490 -32.06 13.33 -12.88
CA LYS A 490 -31.98 12.10 -13.69
C LYS A 490 -31.90 10.88 -12.79
N GLN A 491 -32.45 9.74 -13.23
CA GLN A 491 -32.28 8.50 -12.49
C GLN A 491 -30.87 7.93 -12.70
N VAL A 492 -29.99 8.12 -11.72
CA VAL A 492 -28.62 7.60 -11.76
C VAL A 492 -28.52 6.34 -10.91
N THR A 493 -28.10 5.23 -11.51
CA THR A 493 -27.80 3.97 -10.82
C THR A 493 -26.35 3.60 -11.02
N VAL A 494 -25.62 3.36 -9.94
CA VAL A 494 -24.22 2.96 -9.99
C VAL A 494 -24.02 1.63 -9.28
N LEU A 495 -23.33 0.70 -9.92
CA LEU A 495 -22.89 -0.54 -9.29
C LEU A 495 -21.43 -0.38 -8.88
N VAL A 496 -21.16 -0.35 -7.59
CA VAL A 496 -19.81 -0.16 -7.03
C VAL A 496 -19.25 -1.50 -6.55
N GLU A 497 -18.11 -1.91 -7.11
CA GLU A 497 -17.37 -3.07 -6.65
C GLU A 497 -16.43 -2.68 -5.49
N LEU A 498 -16.90 -2.89 -4.26
CA LEU A 498 -16.13 -2.55 -3.05
C LEU A 498 -14.94 -3.48 -2.81
N LYS A 499 -14.87 -4.66 -3.44
CA LYS A 499 -13.75 -5.61 -3.31
C LYS A 499 -12.67 -5.43 -4.37
N ALA A 500 -12.64 -4.29 -5.05
CA ALA A 500 -11.50 -3.93 -5.87
C ALA A 500 -10.26 -3.78 -4.98
N ARG A 501 -9.30 -4.70 -5.14
CA ARG A 501 -8.12 -4.80 -4.27
C ARG A 501 -7.30 -3.51 -4.33
N PHE A 502 -6.92 -2.98 -3.16
CA PHE A 502 -6.11 -1.78 -2.97
C PHE A 502 -6.79 -0.44 -3.29
N ASP A 503 -8.08 -0.46 -3.67
CA ASP A 503 -8.87 0.74 -3.96
C ASP A 503 -10.10 0.86 -3.05
N GLU A 504 -10.21 -0.01 -2.04
CA GLU A 504 -11.39 -0.10 -1.19
C GLU A 504 -11.68 1.22 -0.45
N GLU A 505 -10.64 1.88 0.05
CA GLU A 505 -10.78 3.18 0.75
C GLU A 505 -11.39 4.25 -0.15
N ASN A 506 -10.89 4.37 -1.38
CA ASN A 506 -11.39 5.38 -2.32
C ASN A 506 -12.81 5.04 -2.81
N ASN A 507 -13.09 3.76 -3.06
CA ASN A 507 -14.43 3.30 -3.47
C ASN A 507 -15.49 3.60 -2.40
N ILE A 508 -15.14 3.50 -1.11
CA ILE A 508 -16.04 3.87 0.00
C ILE A 508 -16.35 5.37 -0.01
N VAL A 509 -15.34 6.22 -0.22
CA VAL A 509 -15.52 7.68 -0.27
C VAL A 509 -16.43 8.09 -1.43
N TRP A 510 -16.23 7.53 -2.62
CA TRP A 510 -17.08 7.85 -3.78
C TRP A 510 -18.50 7.31 -3.65
N ALA A 511 -18.67 6.11 -3.09
CA ALA A 511 -20.00 5.56 -2.84
C ALA A 511 -20.84 6.52 -1.98
N ARG A 512 -20.27 7.01 -0.87
CA ARG A 512 -20.94 8.01 0.00
C ARG A 512 -21.23 9.31 -0.73
N MET A 513 -20.30 9.79 -1.55
CA MET A 513 -20.50 11.03 -2.31
C MET A 513 -21.65 10.90 -3.31
N LEU A 514 -21.74 9.77 -4.01
CA LEU A 514 -22.81 9.50 -4.98
C LEU A 514 -24.17 9.30 -4.28
N GLU A 515 -24.20 8.62 -3.13
CA GLU A 515 -25.41 8.51 -2.29
C GLU A 515 -25.93 9.89 -1.86
N HIS A 516 -25.05 10.77 -1.38
CA HIS A 516 -25.42 12.13 -0.98
C HIS A 516 -25.95 12.99 -2.15
N ALA A 517 -25.43 12.78 -3.36
CA ALA A 517 -25.92 13.45 -4.57
C ALA A 517 -27.26 12.89 -5.09
N GLY A 518 -27.80 11.82 -4.48
CA GLY A 518 -29.06 11.20 -4.86
C GLY A 518 -28.95 10.05 -5.86
N CYS A 519 -27.74 9.55 -6.13
CA CYS A 519 -27.56 8.34 -6.95
C CYS A 519 -28.06 7.10 -6.20
N HIS A 520 -28.67 6.16 -6.92
CA HIS A 520 -28.94 4.83 -6.41
C HIS A 520 -27.67 3.98 -6.48
N VAL A 521 -26.94 3.89 -5.37
CA VAL A 521 -25.72 3.09 -5.25
C VAL A 521 -26.06 1.65 -4.89
N ILE A 522 -25.62 0.72 -5.73
CA ILE A 522 -25.76 -0.72 -5.55
C ILE A 522 -24.37 -1.29 -5.30
N TYR A 523 -24.23 -2.06 -4.22
CA TYR A 523 -23.03 -2.82 -3.94
C TYR A 523 -23.10 -4.19 -4.63
N GLY A 524 -21.95 -4.71 -5.08
CA GLY A 524 -21.87 -6.02 -5.75
C GLY A 524 -22.59 -7.14 -4.98
N LEU A 525 -23.11 -8.13 -5.71
CA LEU A 525 -23.80 -9.28 -5.13
C LEU A 525 -22.82 -10.17 -4.34
N ILE A 526 -23.30 -10.69 -3.20
CA ILE A 526 -22.53 -11.61 -2.35
C ILE A 526 -22.04 -12.81 -3.17
N GLY A 527 -20.75 -13.14 -3.00
CA GLY A 527 -20.09 -14.23 -3.72
C GLY A 527 -19.84 -13.98 -5.22
N LEU A 528 -20.26 -12.84 -5.79
CA LEU A 528 -20.04 -12.49 -7.19
C LEU A 528 -19.22 -11.21 -7.33
N LYS A 529 -18.44 -11.12 -8.40
CA LYS A 529 -17.66 -9.92 -8.73
C LYS A 529 -18.11 -9.32 -10.05
N THR A 530 -18.33 -8.02 -10.08
CA THR A 530 -18.67 -7.32 -11.33
C THR A 530 -17.40 -6.80 -11.98
N HIS A 531 -17.02 -7.42 -13.11
CA HIS A 531 -15.84 -7.03 -13.89
C HIS A 531 -16.17 -6.35 -15.23
N SER A 532 -17.44 -6.30 -15.63
CA SER A 532 -17.87 -5.55 -16.81
C SER A 532 -17.71 -4.04 -16.57
N LYS A 533 -17.35 -3.28 -17.62
CA LYS A 533 -17.16 -1.81 -17.58
C LYS A 533 -18.20 -1.16 -18.48
N ILE A 534 -19.42 -1.05 -17.98
CA ILE A 534 -20.58 -0.65 -18.78
C ILE A 534 -21.09 0.70 -18.30
N THR A 535 -21.42 1.55 -19.27
CA THR A 535 -22.26 2.74 -19.06
C THR A 535 -23.42 2.68 -20.02
N LEU A 536 -24.64 2.82 -19.50
CA LEU A 536 -25.89 2.86 -20.26
C LEU A 536 -26.57 4.20 -19.99
N VAL A 537 -26.86 4.95 -21.06
CA VAL A 537 -27.64 6.18 -21.02
C VAL A 537 -28.98 5.94 -21.69
N VAL A 538 -30.06 6.30 -21.01
CA VAL A 538 -31.44 6.20 -21.52
C VAL A 538 -31.93 7.62 -21.81
N ARG A 539 -32.21 7.90 -23.08
CA ARG A 539 -32.56 9.24 -23.60
C ARG A 539 -33.91 9.20 -24.31
N ARG A 540 -34.71 10.25 -24.12
CA ARG A 540 -35.95 10.50 -24.87
C ARG A 540 -35.59 11.12 -26.22
N GLU A 541 -36.14 10.57 -27.28
CA GLU A 541 -35.92 10.99 -28.66
C GLU A 541 -37.28 11.19 -29.35
N MET A 542 -37.28 11.82 -30.52
CA MET A 542 -38.51 12.06 -31.29
C MET A 542 -39.28 10.77 -31.61
N ASP A 543 -38.58 9.63 -31.77
CA ASP A 543 -39.15 8.33 -32.10
C ASP A 543 -39.33 7.39 -30.90
N GLY A 544 -39.14 7.89 -29.67
CA GLY A 544 -39.34 7.15 -28.43
C GLY A 544 -38.12 7.14 -27.52
N ILE A 545 -38.04 6.13 -26.64
CA ILE A 545 -36.90 5.99 -25.72
C ILE A 545 -35.80 5.21 -26.40
N ARG A 546 -34.59 5.77 -26.43
CA ARG A 546 -33.39 5.11 -26.94
C ARG A 546 -32.36 4.85 -25.84
N ARG A 547 -31.47 3.89 -26.12
CA ARG A 547 -30.44 3.42 -25.20
C ARG A 547 -29.08 3.51 -25.88
N TYR A 548 -28.15 4.21 -25.25
CA TYR A 548 -26.77 4.35 -25.70
C TYR A 548 -25.86 3.62 -24.73
N VAL A 549 -24.97 2.76 -25.24
CA VAL A 549 -24.14 1.88 -24.41
C VAL A 549 -22.67 2.07 -24.73
N HIS A 550 -21.86 2.26 -23.69
CA HIS A 550 -20.41 2.09 -23.72
C HIS A 550 -20.07 0.78 -23.01
N LEU A 551 -19.22 -0.04 -23.65
CA LEU A 551 -18.76 -1.34 -23.15
C LEU A 551 -17.24 -1.44 -23.14
#